data_AF-K2DRW9-F1
#
_entry.id   AF-K2DRW9-F1
#
_cell.length_a   1.000
_cell.length_b   1.000
_cell.length_c   1.000
_cell.angle_alpha   90.00
_cell.angle_beta   90.00
_cell.angle_gamma   90.00
#
_symmetry.space_group_name_H-M   'P 1'
#
loop_
_entity.id
_entity.type
_entity.pdbx_description
1 polymer ?
#
loop_
_entity_poly.entity_id
_entity_poly.type
_entity_poly.pdbx_seq_one_letter_code
_entity_poly.pdbx_strand_id
1 'polypeptide(L)'
;FNNKLNLNLPSTGDALLALHNEPIVKLLRNYRGYEKLLSAFGDSLLSKINPVTKRLHPEFNQLGTATGRFSCNNPNLQQIPRNSEEAPFRTCFNPEAGHKLVTADYSSFEMRILAELSGDAKMIKALNDGLDIHSYTASLMFNVPYSDDFKKKYPSYRQIAKPIGFGLMYGMGSMGLAARIENETGTPVSREQGEDYMNRYFASYPSVKDYLNKTAKKAVRDGFSTTPLGRKRWYDKPLKDDPDFRKKESRIEREAKNHPIQGTNADAVKYALIFLNDRMKKEGIHGGLTLTVHDEIVSEIRDDEAEYWAKVQSEEMVRAAQLFIKKVKIQSDPFVGDVWEH
;
A
#
# COMPACT_ATOMS: atom_id res chain seq x y z
N PHE A 1 30.49 4.72 -15.87
CA PHE A 1 31.42 3.70 -16.39
C PHE A 1 31.00 3.07 -17.73
N ASN A 2 29.82 3.40 -18.30
CA ASN A 2 29.45 2.87 -19.62
C ASN A 2 30.14 3.64 -20.76
N ASN A 3 30.74 2.87 -21.69
CA ASN A 3 31.22 3.24 -23.04
C ASN A 3 32.60 3.89 -23.26
N LYS A 4 33.56 3.82 -22.33
CA LYS A 4 34.96 4.20 -22.67
C LYS A 4 35.76 3.11 -23.40
N LEU A 5 35.31 1.86 -23.38
CA LEU A 5 36.06 0.70 -23.92
C LEU A 5 35.45 0.06 -25.19
N ASN A 6 34.33 0.59 -25.71
CA ASN A 6 33.63 0.02 -26.88
C ASN A 6 33.28 -1.49 -26.77
N LEU A 7 33.16 -2.01 -25.55
CA LEU A 7 32.75 -3.39 -25.31
C LEU A 7 31.22 -3.47 -25.23
N ASN A 8 30.61 -4.33 -26.05
CA ASN A 8 29.19 -4.63 -25.97
C ASN A 8 28.93 -5.68 -24.88
N LEU A 9 28.80 -5.22 -23.63
CA LEU A 9 28.57 -6.08 -22.47
C LEU A 9 27.08 -6.12 -22.10
N PRO A 10 26.57 -7.28 -21.64
CA PRO A 10 25.22 -7.39 -21.12
C PRO A 10 25.01 -6.46 -19.92
N SER A 11 23.78 -5.98 -19.75
CA SER A 11 23.39 -5.18 -18.58
C SER A 11 23.56 -6.01 -17.31
N THR A 12 24.10 -5.38 -16.27
CA THR A 12 24.07 -5.95 -14.90
C THR A 12 22.82 -5.50 -14.14
N GLY A 13 21.72 -5.18 -14.81
CA GLY A 13 20.46 -4.79 -14.16
C GLY A 13 19.92 -5.89 -13.25
N ASP A 14 19.20 -5.51 -12.18
CA ASP A 14 18.79 -6.46 -11.14
C ASP A 14 17.95 -7.63 -11.68
N ALA A 15 17.08 -7.37 -12.67
CA ALA A 15 16.27 -8.41 -13.32
C ALA A 15 17.11 -9.48 -14.05
N LEU A 16 18.27 -9.09 -14.62
CA LEU A 16 19.21 -10.03 -15.24
C LEU A 16 20.00 -10.76 -14.16
N LEU A 17 20.53 -10.03 -13.18
CA LEU A 17 21.27 -10.62 -12.06
C LEU A 17 20.42 -11.63 -11.26
N ALA A 18 19.11 -11.42 -11.15
CA ALA A 18 18.22 -12.34 -10.46
C ALA A 18 18.09 -13.72 -11.14
N LEU A 19 18.50 -13.86 -12.41
CA LEU A 19 18.51 -15.13 -13.14
C LEU A 19 19.75 -15.99 -12.84
N HIS A 20 20.69 -15.45 -12.06
CA HIS A 20 22.01 -16.00 -11.81
C HIS A 20 22.17 -16.31 -10.32
N ASN A 21 22.67 -17.50 -9.99
CA ASN A 21 22.76 -18.03 -8.63
C ASN A 21 24.19 -18.03 -8.05
N GLU A 22 25.15 -17.47 -8.77
CA GLU A 22 26.55 -17.42 -8.39
C GLU A 22 26.77 -16.52 -7.15
N PRO A 23 27.65 -16.90 -6.19
CA PRO A 23 27.86 -16.14 -4.96
C PRO A 23 28.19 -14.65 -5.17
N ILE A 24 28.97 -14.34 -6.22
CA ILE A 24 29.35 -12.96 -6.57
C ILE A 24 28.14 -12.11 -6.98
N VAL A 25 27.14 -12.72 -7.62
CA VAL A 25 25.92 -12.03 -8.04
C VAL A 25 25.08 -11.65 -6.82
N LYS A 26 24.92 -12.57 -5.88
CA LYS A 26 24.26 -12.29 -4.60
C LYS A 26 24.96 -11.16 -3.84
N LEU A 27 26.30 -11.21 -3.73
CA LEU A 27 27.09 -10.16 -3.09
C LEU A 27 26.91 -8.80 -3.77
N LEU A 28 26.96 -8.74 -5.10
CA LEU A 28 26.77 -7.50 -5.85
C LEU A 28 25.36 -6.92 -5.65
N ARG A 29 24.33 -7.77 -5.65
CA ARG A 29 22.95 -7.34 -5.39
C ARG A 29 22.78 -6.79 -3.97
N ASN A 30 23.35 -7.45 -2.97
CA ASN A 30 23.35 -6.98 -1.58
C ASN A 30 24.07 -5.63 -1.46
N TYR A 31 25.28 -5.51 -2.04
CA TYR A 31 26.04 -4.25 -2.04
C TYR A 31 25.23 -3.10 -2.63
N ARG A 32 24.61 -3.30 -3.81
CA ARG A 32 23.76 -2.28 -4.44
C ARG A 32 22.52 -1.95 -3.62
N GLY A 33 21.95 -2.94 -2.92
CA GLY A 33 20.88 -2.74 -1.96
C GLY A 33 21.30 -1.77 -0.85
N TYR A 34 22.42 -2.05 -0.18
CA TYR A 34 22.94 -1.19 0.88
C TYR A 34 23.37 0.18 0.38
N GLU A 35 24.09 0.27 -0.74
CA GLU A 35 24.50 1.53 -1.35
C GLU A 35 23.28 2.42 -1.66
N LYS A 36 22.22 1.83 -2.23
CA LYS A 36 20.98 2.55 -2.50
C LYS A 36 20.30 3.02 -1.22
N LEU A 37 20.27 2.20 -0.17
CA LEU A 37 19.69 2.57 1.12
C LEU A 37 20.47 3.73 1.77
N LEU A 38 21.81 3.65 1.81
CA LEU A 38 22.67 4.69 2.37
C LEU A 38 22.57 6.00 1.57
N SER A 39 22.60 5.91 0.25
CA SER A 39 22.47 7.08 -0.62
C SER A 39 21.09 7.73 -0.49
N ALA A 40 20.01 6.94 -0.41
CA ALA A 40 18.65 7.48 -0.33
C ALA A 40 18.26 7.97 1.07
N PHE A 41 18.68 7.26 2.13
CA PHE A 41 18.16 7.43 3.49
C PHE A 41 19.23 7.76 4.54
N GLY A 42 20.52 7.65 4.20
CA GLY A 42 21.63 8.13 5.01
C GLY A 42 21.96 9.58 4.68
N ASP A 43 23.06 9.81 3.95
CA ASP A 43 23.63 11.14 3.70
C ASP A 43 22.63 12.14 3.09
N SER A 44 21.82 11.68 2.13
CA SER A 44 20.80 12.51 1.48
C SER A 44 19.75 13.01 2.47
N LEU A 45 19.32 12.16 3.43
CA LEU A 45 18.34 12.53 4.42
C LEU A 45 18.93 13.51 5.44
N LEU A 46 20.14 13.23 5.94
CA LEU A 46 20.84 14.09 6.89
C LEU A 46 21.12 15.48 6.30
N SER A 47 21.47 15.56 5.01
CA SER A 47 21.69 16.83 4.32
C SER A 47 20.44 17.74 4.24
N LYS A 48 19.24 17.17 4.46
CA LYS A 48 17.95 17.87 4.40
C LYS A 48 17.43 18.30 5.77
N ILE A 49 18.18 18.08 6.84
CA ILE A 49 17.83 18.59 8.16
C ILE A 49 17.87 20.12 8.12
N ASN A 50 16.76 20.76 8.48
CA ASN A 50 16.67 22.20 8.50
C ASN A 50 17.61 22.76 9.60
N PRO A 51 18.52 23.71 9.27
CA PRO A 51 19.53 24.18 10.21
C PRO A 51 18.96 25.00 11.37
N VAL A 52 17.75 25.56 11.23
CA VAL A 52 17.07 26.36 12.25
C VAL A 52 16.26 25.46 13.18
N THR A 53 15.34 24.68 12.63
CA THR A 53 14.43 23.86 13.46
C THR A 53 15.07 22.54 13.91
N LYS A 54 16.18 22.13 13.29
CA LYS A 54 16.82 20.82 13.46
C LYS A 54 15.90 19.63 13.15
N ARG A 55 14.91 19.83 12.26
CA ARG A 55 13.92 18.83 11.85
C ARG A 55 13.87 18.69 10.33
N LEU A 56 13.32 17.58 9.86
CA LEU A 56 12.98 17.40 8.45
C LEU A 56 11.63 18.06 8.14
N HIS A 57 11.54 18.74 7.00
CA HIS A 57 10.31 19.39 6.53
C HIS A 57 9.96 18.85 5.14
N PRO A 58 9.38 17.64 5.05
CA PRO A 58 9.00 17.07 3.77
C PRO A 58 7.93 17.91 3.06
N GLU A 59 8.03 17.98 1.74
CA GLU A 59 7.03 18.62 0.89
C GLU A 59 5.92 17.62 0.55
N PHE A 60 4.70 17.91 1.00
CA PHE A 60 3.50 17.13 0.65
C PHE A 60 2.73 17.79 -0.48
N ASN A 61 2.61 17.10 -1.62
CA ASN A 61 1.85 17.57 -2.76
C ASN A 61 0.44 16.98 -2.74
N GLN A 62 -0.55 17.82 -2.43
CA GLN A 62 -1.95 17.41 -2.35
C GLN A 62 -2.54 16.97 -3.70
N LEU A 63 -2.03 17.56 -4.80
CA LEU A 63 -2.46 17.30 -6.18
C LEU A 63 -1.44 16.46 -6.98
N GLY A 64 -0.54 15.75 -6.29
CA GLY A 64 0.59 15.05 -6.94
C GLY A 64 0.22 13.75 -7.66
N THR A 65 -0.84 13.04 -7.25
CA THR A 65 -1.18 11.73 -7.81
C THR A 65 -2.56 11.71 -8.46
N ALA A 66 -2.70 10.94 -9.54
CA ALA A 66 -3.98 10.77 -10.26
C ALA A 66 -5.06 10.06 -9.44
N THR A 67 -4.70 9.39 -8.33
CA THR A 67 -5.64 8.74 -7.43
C THR A 67 -6.06 9.61 -6.24
N GLY A 68 -5.43 10.77 -6.07
CA GLY A 68 -5.73 11.68 -4.97
C GLY A 68 -4.96 11.41 -3.70
N ARG A 69 -4.06 10.40 -3.65
CA ARG A 69 -3.06 10.26 -2.57
C ARG A 69 -2.11 11.46 -2.57
N PHE A 70 -1.58 11.82 -1.41
CA PHE A 70 -0.45 12.74 -1.33
C PHE A 70 0.78 12.09 -1.98
N SER A 71 1.60 12.88 -2.67
CA SER A 71 3.00 12.53 -2.92
C SER A 71 3.90 13.32 -1.99
N CYS A 72 5.05 12.74 -1.64
CA CYS A 72 6.01 13.34 -0.72
C CYS A 72 7.38 13.45 -1.41
N ASN A 73 8.05 14.58 -1.27
CA ASN A 73 9.40 14.81 -1.76
C ASN A 73 10.19 15.70 -0.79
N ASN A 74 11.51 15.75 -0.97
CA ASN A 74 12.41 16.65 -0.25
C ASN A 74 12.29 16.65 1.30
N PRO A 75 12.51 15.50 1.99
CA PRO A 75 12.74 14.14 1.51
C PRO A 75 11.45 13.36 1.27
N ASN A 76 11.50 12.29 0.46
CA ASN A 76 10.36 11.40 0.29
C ASN A 76 10.25 10.41 1.46
N LEU A 77 9.55 10.80 2.51
CA LEU A 77 9.36 9.97 3.70
C LEU A 77 8.38 8.81 3.48
N GLN A 78 7.61 8.81 2.39
CA GLN A 78 6.75 7.67 2.05
C GLN A 78 7.54 6.42 1.60
N GLN A 79 8.82 6.58 1.26
CA GLN A 79 9.66 5.48 0.77
C GLN A 79 10.56 4.88 1.85
N ILE A 80 10.49 5.37 3.10
CA ILE A 80 11.27 4.82 4.21
C ILE A 80 10.83 3.36 4.45
N PRO A 81 11.75 2.38 4.35
CA PRO A 81 11.42 0.97 4.51
C PRO A 81 10.76 0.68 5.86
N ARG A 82 9.63 -0.05 5.84
CA ARG A 82 8.88 -0.46 7.05
C ARG A 82 9.60 -1.58 7.81
N ASN A 83 10.05 -2.62 7.10
CA ASN A 83 10.60 -3.85 7.67
C ASN A 83 11.99 -4.14 7.10
N SER A 84 13.02 -3.51 7.66
CA SER A 84 14.41 -3.88 7.35
C SER A 84 15.13 -4.15 8.68
N GLU A 85 15.38 -5.43 8.97
CA GLU A 85 16.22 -5.83 10.10
C GLU A 85 17.63 -5.24 9.97
N GLU A 86 18.11 -5.11 8.74
CA GLU A 86 19.44 -4.64 8.39
C GLU A 86 19.56 -3.11 8.42
N ALA A 87 18.44 -2.39 8.31
CA ALA A 87 18.41 -0.93 8.25
C ALA A 87 17.08 -0.37 8.80
N PRO A 88 16.88 -0.38 10.14
CA PRO A 88 15.65 0.06 10.78
C PRO A 88 15.52 1.60 10.77
N PHE A 89 15.59 2.25 9.60
CA PHE A 89 15.63 3.71 9.47
C PHE A 89 14.47 4.43 10.15
N ARG A 90 13.30 3.81 10.29
CA ARG A 90 12.17 4.42 11.01
C ARG A 90 12.52 4.70 12.49
N THR A 91 13.37 3.88 13.12
CA THR A 91 13.79 4.09 14.52
C THR A 91 14.70 5.30 14.69
N CYS A 92 15.24 5.86 13.61
CA CYS A 92 15.98 7.14 13.63
C CYS A 92 15.06 8.37 13.73
N PHE A 93 13.73 8.19 13.63
CA PHE A 93 12.75 9.26 13.80
C PHE A 93 12.19 9.19 15.22
N ASN A 94 12.59 10.14 16.07
CA ASN A 94 12.16 10.26 17.45
C ASN A 94 11.40 11.59 17.67
N PRO A 95 10.50 11.65 18.67
CA PRO A 95 9.80 12.88 19.02
C PRO A 95 10.73 13.85 19.77
N GLU A 96 10.26 15.08 19.99
CA GLU A 96 10.86 16.00 20.95
C GLU A 96 10.84 15.44 22.39
N ALA A 97 11.74 15.92 23.24
CA ALA A 97 11.76 15.54 24.66
C ALA A 97 10.40 15.85 25.32
N GLY A 98 9.93 14.94 26.18
CA GLY A 98 8.60 15.04 26.83
C GLY A 98 7.43 14.72 25.90
N HIS A 99 7.69 14.24 24.68
CA HIS A 99 6.68 13.79 23.73
C HIS A 99 6.87 12.32 23.35
N LYS A 100 5.82 11.73 22.79
CA LYS A 100 5.78 10.39 22.18
C LYS A 100 5.31 10.51 20.74
N LEU A 101 5.70 9.55 19.91
CA LEU A 101 5.07 9.36 18.61
C LEU A 101 3.84 8.47 18.77
N VAL A 102 2.73 8.90 18.19
CA VAL A 102 1.48 8.15 18.11
C VAL A 102 1.21 7.83 16.65
N THR A 103 1.32 6.56 16.29
CA THR A 103 1.07 6.06 14.95
C THR A 103 -0.26 5.32 14.91
N ALA A 104 -1.03 5.47 13.84
CA ALA A 104 -2.17 4.59 13.57
C ALA A 104 -2.29 4.36 12.07
N ASP A 105 -2.49 3.10 11.67
CA ASP A 105 -2.80 2.70 10.30
C ASP A 105 -4.20 2.07 10.22
N TYR A 106 -4.73 1.90 9.01
CA TYR A 106 -5.97 1.17 8.80
C TYR A 106 -5.67 -0.31 8.50
N SER A 107 -6.18 -1.22 9.33
CA SER A 107 -5.88 -2.65 9.20
C SER A 107 -6.56 -3.24 7.95
N SER A 108 -5.75 -3.69 6.98
CA SER A 108 -6.20 -4.29 5.70
C SER A 108 -7.18 -3.41 4.91
N PHE A 109 -6.97 -2.09 4.89
CA PHE A 109 -7.98 -1.14 4.45
C PHE A 109 -8.42 -1.31 2.99
N GLU A 110 -7.48 -1.56 2.08
CA GLU A 110 -7.82 -1.77 0.66
C GLU A 110 -8.72 -3.00 0.47
N MET A 111 -8.57 -4.06 1.28
CA MET A 111 -9.48 -5.22 1.27
C MET A 111 -10.87 -4.85 1.79
N ARG A 112 -10.96 -4.01 2.84
CA ARG A 112 -12.23 -3.52 3.37
C ARG A 112 -12.98 -2.65 2.36
N ILE A 113 -12.26 -1.78 1.66
CA ILE A 113 -12.81 -0.98 0.56
C ILE A 113 -13.27 -1.90 -0.58
N LEU A 114 -12.46 -2.88 -0.99
CA LEU A 114 -12.86 -3.82 -2.04
C LEU A 114 -14.13 -4.59 -1.67
N ALA A 115 -14.23 -5.07 -0.43
CA ALA A 115 -15.42 -5.76 0.09
C ALA A 115 -16.66 -4.86 0.06
N GLU A 116 -16.53 -3.60 0.51
CA GLU A 116 -17.61 -2.61 0.46
C GLU A 116 -18.12 -2.38 -0.97
N LEU A 117 -17.19 -2.10 -1.89
CA LEU A 117 -17.50 -1.72 -3.27
C LEU A 117 -18.01 -2.90 -4.11
N SER A 118 -17.44 -4.09 -3.90
CA SER A 118 -17.88 -5.30 -4.61
C SER A 118 -19.15 -5.91 -4.04
N GLY A 119 -19.44 -5.67 -2.76
CA GLY A 119 -20.57 -6.29 -2.07
C GLY A 119 -20.40 -7.79 -1.83
N ASP A 120 -19.18 -8.33 -1.91
CA ASP A 120 -18.97 -9.77 -1.79
C ASP A 120 -19.26 -10.28 -0.37
N ALA A 121 -20.30 -11.11 -0.22
CA ALA A 121 -20.81 -11.52 1.07
C ALA A 121 -19.79 -12.32 1.91
N LYS A 122 -18.96 -13.16 1.28
CA LYS A 122 -17.95 -13.95 2.00
C LYS A 122 -16.82 -13.04 2.50
N MET A 123 -16.36 -12.12 1.66
CA MET A 123 -15.32 -11.17 2.04
C MET A 123 -15.79 -10.22 3.15
N ILE A 124 -17.00 -9.67 3.02
CA ILE A 124 -17.62 -8.80 4.05
C ILE A 124 -17.74 -9.56 5.38
N LYS A 125 -18.27 -10.78 5.35
CA LYS A 125 -18.43 -11.61 6.55
C LYS A 125 -17.08 -11.85 7.24
N ALA A 126 -16.07 -12.32 6.49
CA ALA A 126 -14.76 -12.60 7.05
C ALA A 126 -14.10 -11.38 7.71
N LEU A 127 -14.21 -10.20 7.08
CA LEU A 127 -13.66 -8.96 7.62
C LEU A 127 -14.42 -8.44 8.85
N ASN A 128 -15.72 -8.68 8.91
CA ASN A 128 -16.57 -8.31 10.06
C ASN A 128 -16.37 -9.24 11.26
N ASP A 129 -16.14 -10.53 10.98
CA ASP A 129 -15.82 -11.55 11.99
C ASP A 129 -14.37 -11.41 12.51
N GLY A 130 -13.57 -10.49 11.95
CA GLY A 130 -12.19 -10.23 12.39
C GLY A 130 -11.18 -11.28 11.95
N LEU A 131 -11.48 -12.06 10.91
CA LEU A 131 -10.58 -13.10 10.40
C LEU A 131 -9.37 -12.47 9.70
N ASP A 132 -8.22 -13.16 9.71
CA ASP A 132 -7.08 -12.80 8.85
C ASP A 132 -7.49 -13.04 7.39
N ILE A 133 -7.83 -11.97 6.68
CA ILE A 133 -8.45 -12.05 5.36
C ILE A 133 -7.59 -12.82 4.35
N HIS A 134 -6.26 -12.77 4.48
CA HIS A 134 -5.36 -13.51 3.61
C HIS A 134 -5.39 -15.02 3.89
N SER A 135 -5.43 -15.44 5.16
CA SER A 135 -5.59 -16.84 5.56
C SER A 135 -6.96 -17.37 5.17
N TYR A 136 -8.02 -16.58 5.35
CA TYR A 136 -9.37 -16.95 4.92
C TYR A 136 -9.47 -17.06 3.39
N THR A 137 -8.88 -16.12 2.65
CA THR A 137 -8.80 -16.21 1.19
C THR A 137 -8.06 -17.48 0.76
N ALA A 138 -6.91 -17.76 1.39
CA ALA A 138 -6.13 -18.96 1.11
C ALA A 138 -6.95 -20.24 1.38
N SER A 139 -7.71 -20.29 2.48
CA SER A 139 -8.52 -21.46 2.81
C SER A 139 -9.56 -21.75 1.74
N LEU A 140 -10.20 -20.71 1.18
CA LEU A 140 -11.13 -20.84 0.06
C LEU A 140 -10.42 -21.28 -1.24
N MET A 141 -9.31 -20.63 -1.59
CA MET A 141 -8.58 -20.91 -2.83
C MET A 141 -8.01 -22.32 -2.91
N PHE A 142 -7.52 -22.85 -1.79
CA PHE A 142 -6.89 -24.16 -1.71
C PHE A 142 -7.84 -25.24 -1.18
N ASN A 143 -9.12 -24.89 -0.95
CA ASN A 143 -10.15 -25.79 -0.43
C ASN A 143 -9.71 -26.55 0.83
N VAL A 144 -9.12 -25.81 1.78
CA VAL A 144 -8.71 -26.32 3.10
C VAL A 144 -9.51 -25.60 4.19
N PRO A 145 -9.88 -26.27 5.31
CA PRO A 145 -10.63 -25.62 6.38
C PRO A 145 -9.87 -24.44 7.00
N TYR A 146 -10.57 -23.35 7.27
CA TYR A 146 -10.03 -22.23 8.04
C TYR A 146 -9.96 -22.58 9.54
N SER A 147 -8.93 -22.09 10.21
CA SER A 147 -8.78 -22.15 11.67
C SER A 147 -7.94 -20.96 12.16
N ASP A 148 -8.00 -20.62 13.45
CA ASP A 148 -7.23 -19.49 13.99
C ASP A 148 -5.70 -19.72 13.90
N ASP A 149 -5.27 -20.97 13.89
CA ASP A 149 -3.88 -21.37 13.69
C ASP A 149 -3.51 -21.59 12.21
N PHE A 150 -4.36 -21.19 11.26
CA PHE A 150 -4.13 -21.38 9.82
C PHE A 150 -2.77 -20.82 9.37
N LYS A 151 -2.39 -19.63 9.85
CA LYS A 151 -1.11 -19.01 9.52
C LYS A 151 0.10 -19.88 9.92
N LYS A 152 -0.02 -20.67 10.99
CA LYS A 152 1.01 -21.60 11.44
C LYS A 152 0.97 -22.92 10.67
N LYS A 153 -0.24 -23.43 10.36
CA LYS A 153 -0.43 -24.70 9.62
C LYS A 153 -0.11 -24.60 8.13
N TYR A 154 -0.49 -23.48 7.49
CA TYR A 154 -0.39 -23.26 6.06
C TYR A 154 0.26 -21.89 5.71
N PRO A 155 1.49 -21.61 6.20
CA PRO A 155 2.14 -20.32 5.98
C PRO A 155 2.34 -20.01 4.48
N SER A 156 2.69 -21.03 3.68
CA SER A 156 2.88 -20.90 2.23
C SER A 156 1.60 -20.51 1.50
N TYR A 157 0.45 -21.08 1.86
CA TYR A 157 -0.83 -20.74 1.23
C TYR A 157 -1.23 -19.30 1.50
N ARG A 158 -1.01 -18.83 2.74
CA ARG A 158 -1.22 -17.43 3.10
C ARG A 158 -0.29 -16.50 2.33
N GLN A 159 0.99 -16.88 2.17
CA GLN A 159 1.96 -16.10 1.39
C GLN A 159 1.62 -16.03 -0.10
N ILE A 160 0.95 -17.04 -0.67
CA ILE A 160 0.44 -16.99 -2.04
C ILE A 160 -0.82 -16.12 -2.14
N ALA A 161 -1.75 -16.23 -1.20
CA ALA A 161 -3.03 -15.49 -1.25
C ALA A 161 -2.86 -13.98 -1.03
N LYS A 162 -1.91 -13.58 -0.16
CA LYS A 162 -1.63 -12.17 0.17
C LYS A 162 -1.38 -11.29 -1.09
N PRO A 163 -0.41 -11.61 -1.96
CA PRO A 163 -0.12 -10.78 -3.14
C PRO A 163 -1.23 -10.79 -4.18
N ILE A 164 -2.11 -11.80 -4.20
CA ILE A 164 -3.22 -11.90 -5.15
C ILE A 164 -4.27 -10.82 -4.86
N GLY A 165 -4.68 -10.70 -3.59
CA GLY A 165 -5.64 -9.66 -3.18
C GLY A 165 -5.16 -8.27 -3.58
N PHE A 166 -3.88 -7.97 -3.33
CA PHE A 166 -3.26 -6.73 -3.79
C PHE A 166 -3.20 -6.66 -5.32
N GLY A 167 -2.44 -7.54 -5.97
CA GLY A 167 -2.20 -7.53 -7.41
C GLY A 167 -3.47 -7.40 -8.27
N LEU A 168 -4.57 -8.06 -7.89
CA LEU A 168 -5.83 -7.98 -8.62
C LEU A 168 -6.51 -6.61 -8.50
N MET A 169 -6.43 -5.92 -7.35
CA MET A 169 -6.88 -4.53 -7.22
C MET A 169 -6.09 -3.60 -8.16
N TYR A 170 -4.80 -3.87 -8.35
CA TYR A 170 -3.93 -3.11 -9.26
C TYR A 170 -4.10 -3.49 -10.74
N GLY A 171 -5.04 -4.38 -11.07
CA GLY A 171 -5.25 -4.84 -12.45
C GLY A 171 -4.06 -5.64 -13.00
N MET A 172 -3.28 -6.28 -12.13
CA MET A 172 -2.15 -7.12 -12.52
C MET A 172 -2.66 -8.33 -13.31
N GLY A 173 -2.04 -8.62 -14.45
CA GLY A 173 -2.29 -9.85 -15.21
C GLY A 173 -1.58 -11.06 -14.60
N SER A 174 -1.90 -12.27 -15.08
CA SER A 174 -1.35 -13.54 -14.55
C SER A 174 0.18 -13.59 -14.51
N MET A 175 0.85 -13.04 -15.53
CA MET A 175 2.32 -12.96 -15.56
C MET A 175 2.88 -12.05 -14.46
N GLY A 176 2.29 -10.87 -14.25
CA GLY A 176 2.72 -9.97 -13.18
C GLY A 176 2.46 -10.56 -11.80
N LEU A 177 1.34 -11.29 -11.66
CA LEU A 177 0.97 -11.94 -10.42
C LEU A 177 1.94 -13.07 -10.06
N ALA A 178 2.29 -13.90 -11.04
CA ALA A 178 3.29 -14.95 -10.89
C ALA A 178 4.63 -14.38 -10.38
N ALA A 179 5.14 -13.34 -11.06
CA ALA A 179 6.37 -12.65 -10.63
C ALA A 179 6.25 -12.05 -9.22
N ARG A 180 5.07 -11.53 -8.84
CA ARG A 180 4.87 -10.98 -7.49
C ARG A 180 4.88 -12.08 -6.43
N ILE A 181 4.22 -13.22 -6.68
CA ILE A 181 4.22 -14.36 -5.76
C ILE A 181 5.64 -14.93 -5.62
N GLU A 182 6.38 -15.04 -6.72
CA GLU A 182 7.79 -15.48 -6.70
C GLU A 182 8.64 -14.55 -5.84
N ASN A 183 8.52 -13.23 -6.00
CA ASN A 183 9.24 -12.26 -5.18
C ASN A 183 8.88 -12.35 -3.68
N GLU A 184 7.63 -12.67 -3.34
CA GLU A 184 7.20 -12.77 -1.94
C GLU A 184 7.52 -14.13 -1.29
N THR A 185 7.58 -15.20 -2.08
CA THR A 185 7.76 -16.58 -1.58
C THR A 185 9.17 -17.14 -1.81
N GLY A 186 9.96 -16.52 -2.69
CA GLY A 186 11.23 -17.06 -3.18
C GLY A 186 11.07 -18.31 -4.05
N THR A 187 9.84 -18.71 -4.38
CA THR A 187 9.55 -19.91 -5.17
C THR A 187 9.15 -19.51 -6.59
N PRO A 188 9.78 -20.05 -7.64
CA PRO A 188 9.37 -19.78 -9.02
C PRO A 188 7.90 -20.11 -9.26
N VAL A 189 7.17 -19.17 -9.88
CA VAL A 189 5.77 -19.36 -10.25
C VAL A 189 5.63 -19.15 -11.76
N SER A 190 5.09 -20.16 -12.46
CA SER A 190 4.86 -20.05 -13.90
C SER A 190 3.67 -19.12 -14.19
N ARG A 191 3.60 -18.60 -15.43
CA ARG A 191 2.44 -17.81 -15.89
C ARG A 191 1.13 -18.59 -15.75
N GLU A 192 1.14 -19.89 -16.05
CA GLU A 192 -0.03 -20.76 -15.96
C GLU A 192 -0.48 -20.94 -14.51
N GLN A 193 0.46 -21.13 -13.58
CA GLN A 193 0.15 -21.16 -12.15
C GLN A 193 -0.42 -19.82 -11.66
N GLY A 194 0.14 -18.70 -12.10
CA GLY A 194 -0.40 -17.37 -11.80
C GLY A 194 -1.83 -17.18 -12.30
N GLU A 195 -2.17 -17.75 -13.47
CA GLU A 195 -3.52 -17.74 -14.02
C GLU A 195 -4.49 -18.64 -13.24
N ASP A 196 -4.07 -19.85 -12.86
CA ASP A 196 -4.84 -20.75 -11.99
C ASP A 196 -5.15 -20.08 -10.65
N TYR A 197 -4.16 -19.48 -9.98
CA TYR A 197 -4.38 -18.77 -8.72
C TYR A 197 -5.36 -17.60 -8.86
N MET A 198 -5.27 -16.83 -9.94
CA MET A 198 -6.22 -15.76 -10.24
C MET A 198 -7.64 -16.32 -10.44
N ASN A 199 -7.78 -17.44 -11.16
CA ASN A 199 -9.07 -18.09 -11.38
C ASN A 199 -9.69 -18.61 -10.08
N ARG A 200 -8.90 -19.26 -9.21
CA ARG A 200 -9.34 -19.72 -7.90
C ARG A 200 -9.78 -18.58 -6.99
N TYR A 201 -9.07 -17.46 -7.01
CA TYR A 201 -9.46 -16.27 -6.25
C TYR A 201 -10.83 -15.74 -6.71
N PHE A 202 -11.02 -15.57 -8.02
CA PHE A 202 -12.30 -15.09 -8.54
C PHE A 202 -13.44 -16.10 -8.41
N ALA A 203 -13.15 -17.40 -8.39
CA ALA A 203 -14.13 -18.42 -8.04
C ALA A 203 -14.54 -18.33 -6.56
N SER A 204 -13.60 -17.94 -5.68
CA SER A 204 -13.86 -17.70 -4.26
C SER A 204 -14.70 -16.45 -4.02
N TYR A 205 -14.44 -15.38 -4.80
CA TYR A 205 -15.09 -14.07 -4.72
C TYR A 205 -15.65 -13.61 -6.08
N PRO A 206 -16.75 -14.21 -6.57
CA PRO A 206 -17.30 -13.89 -7.89
C PRO A 206 -17.76 -12.43 -7.99
N SER A 207 -18.30 -11.85 -6.91
CA SER A 207 -18.79 -10.47 -6.89
C SER A 207 -17.65 -9.46 -7.09
N VAL A 208 -16.44 -9.81 -6.62
CA VAL A 208 -15.23 -9.01 -6.86
C VAL A 208 -14.88 -8.98 -8.34
N LYS A 209 -14.89 -10.13 -9.03
CA LYS A 209 -14.63 -10.21 -10.48
C LYS A 209 -15.62 -9.33 -11.25
N ASP A 210 -16.90 -9.45 -10.92
CA ASP A 210 -17.96 -8.70 -11.57
C ASP A 210 -17.82 -7.19 -11.35
N TYR A 211 -17.56 -6.78 -10.12
CA TYR A 211 -17.31 -5.38 -9.78
C TYR A 211 -16.13 -4.80 -10.58
N LEU A 212 -14.98 -5.48 -10.58
CA LEU A 212 -13.78 -5.02 -11.28
C LEU A 212 -14.01 -4.93 -12.80
N ASN A 213 -14.71 -5.90 -13.38
CA ASN A 213 -15.03 -5.91 -14.82
C ASN A 213 -16.02 -4.81 -15.19
N LYS A 214 -17.08 -4.61 -14.39
CA LYS A 214 -18.05 -3.52 -14.60
C LYS A 214 -17.38 -2.16 -14.50
N THR A 215 -16.52 -1.98 -13.50
CA THR A 215 -15.77 -0.73 -13.28
C THR A 215 -14.84 -0.41 -14.44
N ALA A 216 -14.07 -1.40 -14.91
CA ALA A 216 -13.17 -1.24 -16.06
C ALA A 216 -13.93 -0.84 -17.34
N LYS A 217 -14.99 -1.58 -17.69
CA LYS A 217 -15.81 -1.30 -18.88
C LYS A 217 -16.48 0.07 -18.80
N LYS A 218 -17.01 0.43 -17.62
CA LYS A 218 -17.62 1.75 -17.39
C LYS A 218 -16.60 2.86 -17.61
N ALA A 219 -15.38 2.72 -17.11
CA ALA A 219 -14.35 3.73 -17.25
C ALA A 219 -13.87 3.92 -18.69
N VAL A 220 -13.71 2.84 -19.46
CA VAL A 220 -13.38 2.92 -20.90
C VAL A 220 -14.51 3.64 -21.66
N ARG A 221 -15.77 3.31 -21.35
CA ARG A 221 -16.93 3.96 -21.96
C ARG A 221 -16.99 5.45 -21.62
N ASP A 222 -16.94 5.79 -20.34
CA ASP A 222 -17.22 7.13 -19.82
C ASP A 222 -16.00 8.07 -19.86
N GLY A 223 -14.78 7.53 -19.98
CA GLY A 223 -13.53 8.29 -19.96
C GLY A 223 -13.06 8.70 -18.56
N PHE A 224 -13.72 8.21 -17.51
CA PHE A 224 -13.29 8.42 -16.12
C PHE A 224 -13.80 7.30 -15.19
N SER A 225 -13.17 7.17 -14.03
CA SER A 225 -13.66 6.36 -12.91
C SER A 225 -13.83 7.23 -11.66
N THR A 226 -14.62 6.78 -10.69
CA THR A 226 -15.02 7.58 -9.52
C THR A 226 -14.83 6.85 -8.20
N THR A 227 -14.43 7.56 -7.15
CA THR A 227 -14.59 7.08 -5.76
C THR A 227 -16.04 7.27 -5.29
N PRO A 228 -16.49 6.63 -4.20
CA PRO A 228 -17.82 6.84 -3.64
C PRO A 228 -18.13 8.29 -3.28
N LEU A 229 -17.13 9.07 -2.90
CA LEU A 229 -17.27 10.50 -2.61
C LEU A 229 -17.18 11.39 -3.86
N GLY A 230 -17.11 10.79 -5.05
CA GLY A 230 -17.20 11.51 -6.32
C GLY A 230 -15.88 12.02 -6.88
N ARG A 231 -14.72 11.71 -6.27
CA ARG A 231 -13.41 12.01 -6.89
C ARG A 231 -13.32 11.31 -8.23
N LYS A 232 -13.02 12.06 -9.28
CA LYS A 232 -12.85 11.52 -10.64
C LYS A 232 -11.37 11.37 -10.99
N ARG A 233 -11.03 10.27 -11.65
CA ARG A 233 -9.81 10.14 -12.46
C ARG A 233 -10.19 10.06 -13.92
N TRP A 234 -9.74 11.04 -14.69
CA TRP A 234 -9.96 11.11 -16.13
C TRP A 234 -8.92 10.28 -16.89
N TYR A 235 -9.31 9.76 -18.05
CA TYR A 235 -8.47 8.94 -18.92
C TYR A 235 -8.48 9.49 -20.33
N ASP A 236 -7.31 9.55 -20.95
CA ASP A 236 -7.17 9.85 -22.37
C ASP A 236 -7.62 8.63 -23.19
N LYS A 237 -8.85 8.70 -23.72
CA LYS A 237 -9.42 7.62 -24.53
C LYS A 237 -8.71 7.55 -25.88
N PRO A 238 -8.20 6.38 -26.29
CA PRO A 238 -7.62 6.22 -27.62
C PRO A 238 -8.71 6.35 -28.70
N LEU A 239 -8.34 6.93 -29.85
CA LEU A 239 -9.18 6.91 -31.05
C LEU A 239 -9.21 5.50 -31.64
N LYS A 240 -10.30 5.12 -32.33
CA LYS A 240 -10.48 3.74 -32.83
C LYS A 240 -9.41 3.29 -33.83
N ASP A 241 -8.80 4.23 -34.54
CA ASP A 241 -7.75 4.05 -35.54
C ASP A 241 -6.32 4.11 -34.94
N ASP A 242 -6.20 4.31 -33.63
CA ASP A 242 -4.92 4.33 -32.92
C ASP A 242 -4.25 2.93 -33.02
N PRO A 243 -3.01 2.82 -33.52
CA PRO A 243 -2.31 1.53 -33.63
C PRO A 243 -2.09 0.87 -32.26
N ASP A 244 -2.08 1.66 -31.18
CA ASP A 244 -1.97 1.20 -29.80
C ASP A 244 -3.33 1.14 -29.07
N PHE A 245 -4.47 1.21 -29.80
CA PHE A 245 -5.82 1.29 -29.21
C PHE A 245 -6.02 0.28 -28.08
N ARG A 246 -5.76 -1.01 -28.36
CA ARG A 246 -5.95 -2.10 -27.39
C ARG A 246 -5.03 -1.97 -26.17
N LYS A 247 -3.79 -1.55 -26.37
CA LYS A 247 -2.81 -1.36 -25.30
C LYS A 247 -3.22 -0.20 -24.37
N LYS A 248 -3.68 0.91 -24.95
CA LYS A 248 -4.18 2.08 -24.22
C LYS A 248 -5.48 1.76 -23.49
N GLU A 249 -6.42 1.06 -24.13
CA GLU A 249 -7.66 0.58 -23.52
C GLU A 249 -7.38 -0.33 -22.32
N SER A 250 -6.53 -1.36 -22.48
CA SER A 250 -6.14 -2.23 -21.37
C SER A 250 -5.38 -1.50 -20.25
N ARG A 251 -4.70 -0.38 -20.54
CA ARG A 251 -4.13 0.48 -19.49
C ARG A 251 -5.24 1.18 -18.69
N ILE A 252 -6.23 1.76 -19.37
CA ILE A 252 -7.39 2.40 -18.72
C ILE A 252 -8.13 1.39 -17.84
N GLU A 253 -8.39 0.18 -18.35
CA GLU A 253 -9.08 -0.86 -17.59
C GLU A 253 -8.36 -1.20 -16.27
N ARG A 254 -7.02 -1.33 -16.30
CA ARG A 254 -6.22 -1.63 -15.10
C ARG A 254 -6.25 -0.47 -14.11
N GLU A 255 -6.05 0.76 -14.61
CA GLU A 255 -6.09 1.95 -13.78
C GLU A 255 -7.48 2.21 -13.18
N ALA A 256 -8.54 1.87 -13.90
CA ALA A 256 -9.92 2.01 -13.46
C ALA A 256 -10.34 0.97 -12.43
N LYS A 257 -9.80 -0.25 -12.48
CA LYS A 257 -9.98 -1.24 -11.41
C LYS A 257 -9.40 -0.74 -10.08
N ASN A 258 -8.23 -0.13 -10.14
CA ASN A 258 -7.49 0.33 -8.97
C ASN A 258 -8.01 1.66 -8.39
N HIS A 259 -8.35 2.62 -9.26
CA HIS A 259 -8.64 4.00 -8.83
C HIS A 259 -9.73 4.10 -7.75
N PRO A 260 -10.91 3.47 -7.88
CA PRO A 260 -11.93 3.56 -6.83
C PRO A 260 -11.45 3.04 -5.48
N ILE A 261 -10.54 2.07 -5.46
CA ILE A 261 -10.04 1.49 -4.19
C ILE A 261 -9.02 2.44 -3.56
N GLN A 262 -7.97 2.79 -4.31
CA GLN A 262 -6.93 3.68 -3.81
C GLN A 262 -7.40 5.09 -3.54
N GLY A 263 -8.27 5.62 -4.40
CA GLY A 263 -8.81 6.96 -4.23
C GLY A 263 -9.71 7.04 -3.01
N THR A 264 -10.49 5.99 -2.74
CA THR A 264 -11.28 5.90 -1.50
C THR A 264 -10.39 5.82 -0.26
N ASN A 265 -9.27 5.09 -0.33
CA ASN A 265 -8.27 5.09 0.75
C ASN A 265 -7.71 6.52 0.96
N ALA A 266 -7.31 7.19 -0.11
CA ALA A 266 -6.82 8.56 -0.05
C ALA A 266 -7.85 9.55 0.50
N ASP A 267 -9.12 9.40 0.13
CA ASP A 267 -10.21 10.21 0.65
C ASP A 267 -10.36 9.98 2.17
N ALA A 268 -10.31 8.74 2.65
CA ALA A 268 -10.36 8.41 4.08
C ALA A 268 -9.25 9.10 4.88
N VAL A 269 -8.01 9.00 4.42
CA VAL A 269 -6.84 9.60 5.09
C VAL A 269 -7.00 11.11 5.14
N LYS A 270 -7.45 11.74 4.05
CA LYS A 270 -7.67 13.19 4.01
C LYS A 270 -8.76 13.65 4.98
N TYR A 271 -9.86 12.93 5.08
CA TYR A 271 -10.89 13.23 6.08
C TYR A 271 -10.40 13.00 7.51
N ALA A 272 -9.64 11.93 7.75
CA ALA A 272 -9.05 11.65 9.06
C ALA A 272 -8.13 12.80 9.49
N LEU A 273 -7.24 13.29 8.62
CA LEU A 273 -6.39 14.43 8.93
C LEU A 273 -7.19 15.69 9.33
N ILE A 274 -8.32 15.96 8.66
CA ILE A 274 -9.21 17.07 9.02
C ILE A 274 -9.83 16.85 10.40
N PHE A 275 -10.42 15.67 10.63
CA PHE A 275 -11.10 15.34 11.89
C PHE A 275 -10.13 15.36 13.06
N LEU A 276 -8.93 14.81 12.90
CA LEU A 276 -7.87 14.84 13.89
C LEU A 276 -7.44 16.27 14.21
N ASN A 277 -7.15 17.09 13.19
CA ASN A 277 -6.77 18.48 13.39
C ASN A 277 -7.86 19.29 14.13
N ASP A 278 -9.12 19.09 13.78
CA ASP A 278 -10.25 19.76 14.45
C ASP A 278 -10.39 19.27 15.90
N ARG A 279 -10.22 17.97 16.13
CA ARG A 279 -10.29 17.36 17.47
C ARG A 279 -9.15 17.83 18.37
N MET A 280 -7.93 17.85 17.86
CA MET A 280 -6.73 18.34 18.53
C MET A 280 -6.93 19.79 19.01
N LYS A 281 -7.43 20.68 18.13
CA LYS A 281 -7.72 22.07 18.47
C LYS A 281 -8.83 22.23 19.49
N LYS A 282 -9.91 21.44 19.34
CA LYS A 282 -11.07 21.51 20.24
C LYS A 282 -10.74 21.08 21.66
N GLU A 283 -9.92 20.05 21.81
CA GLU A 283 -9.56 19.48 23.11
C GLU A 283 -8.29 20.09 23.71
N GLY A 284 -7.55 20.90 22.94
CA GLY A 284 -6.32 21.53 23.40
C GLY A 284 -5.18 20.54 23.61
N ILE A 285 -5.12 19.51 22.76
CA ILE A 285 -4.07 18.47 22.82
C ILE A 285 -2.72 19.10 22.48
N HIS A 286 -1.72 18.82 23.31
CA HIS A 286 -0.36 19.32 23.18
C HIS A 286 0.42 18.43 22.21
N GLY A 287 0.52 18.88 20.96
CA GLY A 287 1.22 18.13 19.93
C GLY A 287 0.82 18.55 18.53
N GLY A 288 1.10 17.68 17.56
CA GLY A 288 0.79 17.94 16.16
C GLY A 288 0.76 16.68 15.30
N LEU A 289 0.01 16.73 14.20
CA LEU A 289 0.11 15.76 13.12
C LEU A 289 1.44 16.01 12.38
N THR A 290 2.33 15.03 12.32
CA THR A 290 3.70 15.21 11.81
C THR A 290 3.92 14.57 10.45
N LEU A 291 3.32 13.41 10.20
CA LEU A 291 3.56 12.64 8.99
C LEU A 291 2.33 11.84 8.56
N THR A 292 2.21 11.61 7.25
CA THR A 292 1.34 10.56 6.72
C THR A 292 2.10 9.72 5.70
N VAL A 293 2.09 8.40 5.90
CA VAL A 293 2.75 7.43 5.03
C VAL A 293 1.75 6.40 4.59
N HIS A 294 1.41 6.42 3.30
CA HIS A 294 0.33 5.62 2.74
C HIS A 294 -1.03 5.88 3.43
N ASP A 295 -1.44 4.99 4.32
CA ASP A 295 -2.66 5.05 5.13
C ASP A 295 -2.39 5.11 6.64
N GLU A 296 -1.11 5.26 7.01
CA GLU A 296 -0.66 5.55 8.37
C GLU A 296 -0.60 7.07 8.60
N ILE A 297 -1.03 7.49 9.79
CA ILE A 297 -0.90 8.84 10.31
C ILE A 297 0.00 8.78 11.55
N VAL A 298 0.98 9.70 11.61
CA VAL A 298 1.90 9.86 12.73
C VAL A 298 1.65 11.23 13.36
N SER A 299 1.51 11.23 14.67
CA SER A 299 1.41 12.43 15.50
C SER A 299 2.53 12.45 16.51
N GLU A 300 2.96 13.65 16.91
CA GLU A 300 3.89 13.86 18.03
C GLU A 300 3.11 14.56 19.14
N ILE A 301 2.96 13.91 20.29
CA ILE A 301 2.03 14.29 21.37
C ILE A 301 2.77 14.27 22.69
N ARG A 302 2.46 15.20 23.61
CA ARG A 302 3.02 15.21 24.97
C ARG A 302 2.77 13.86 25.66
N ASP A 303 3.76 13.39 26.39
CA ASP A 303 3.81 12.03 26.95
C ASP A 303 2.59 11.65 27.80
N ASP A 304 2.12 12.56 28.65
CA ASP A 304 0.94 12.40 29.50
C ASP A 304 -0.40 12.32 28.73
N GLU A 305 -0.44 12.79 27.49
CA GLU A 305 -1.63 12.80 26.62
C GLU A 305 -1.58 11.71 25.53
N ALA A 306 -0.43 11.07 25.32
CA ALA A 306 -0.19 10.18 24.18
C ALA A 306 -1.13 8.96 24.11
N GLU A 307 -1.36 8.29 25.24
CA GLU A 307 -2.27 7.13 25.33
C GLU A 307 -3.74 7.50 25.10
N TYR A 308 -4.13 8.70 25.52
CA TYR A 308 -5.46 9.22 25.22
C TYR A 308 -5.59 9.56 23.74
N TRP A 309 -4.61 10.28 23.20
CA TRP A 309 -4.59 10.65 21.78
C TRP A 309 -4.56 9.43 20.86
N ALA A 310 -3.88 8.35 21.22
CA ALA A 310 -3.89 7.08 20.48
C ALA A 310 -5.32 6.55 20.23
N LYS A 311 -6.18 6.61 21.25
CA LYS A 311 -7.59 6.21 21.15
C LYS A 311 -8.36 7.16 20.24
N VAL A 312 -8.24 8.47 20.48
CA VAL A 312 -8.87 9.52 19.67
C VAL A 312 -8.45 9.40 18.20
N GLN A 313 -7.17 9.12 17.94
CA GLN A 313 -6.64 9.01 16.60
C GLN A 313 -7.26 7.84 15.84
N SER A 314 -7.33 6.67 16.47
CA SER A 314 -8.01 5.50 15.92
C SER A 314 -9.50 5.77 15.69
N GLU A 315 -10.19 6.40 16.65
CA GLU A 315 -11.61 6.74 16.54
C GLU A 315 -11.93 7.68 15.35
N GLU A 316 -11.18 8.77 15.19
CA GLU A 316 -11.41 9.73 14.11
C GLU A 316 -11.01 9.16 12.74
N MET A 317 -10.00 8.29 12.68
CA MET A 317 -9.69 7.50 11.47
C MET A 317 -10.86 6.57 11.11
N VAL A 318 -11.35 5.76 12.06
CA VAL A 318 -12.50 4.89 11.84
C VAL A 318 -13.73 5.70 11.37
N ARG A 319 -14.00 6.85 12.01
CA ARG A 319 -15.08 7.77 11.63
C ARG A 319 -14.93 8.30 10.20
N ALA A 320 -13.72 8.66 9.78
CA ALA A 320 -13.45 9.15 8.44
C ALA A 320 -13.77 8.08 7.37
N ALA A 321 -13.34 6.84 7.58
CA ALA A 321 -13.66 5.73 6.69
C ALA A 321 -15.16 5.40 6.67
N GLN A 322 -15.83 5.50 7.82
CA GLN A 322 -17.28 5.25 7.95
C GLN A 322 -18.15 6.25 7.19
N LEU A 323 -17.62 7.36 6.67
CA LEU A 323 -18.37 8.26 5.81
C LEU A 323 -18.91 7.54 4.57
N PHE A 324 -18.15 6.58 4.03
CA PHE A 324 -18.46 5.88 2.77
C PHE A 324 -18.32 4.36 2.84
N ILE A 325 -17.81 3.78 3.93
CA ILE A 325 -17.84 2.33 4.18
C ILE A 325 -18.90 2.04 5.24
N LYS A 326 -19.94 1.29 4.86
CA LYS A 326 -21.11 1.05 5.71
C LYS A 326 -21.31 -0.41 6.08
N LYS A 327 -20.90 -1.35 5.23
CA LYS A 327 -21.16 -2.79 5.42
C LYS A 327 -20.00 -3.51 6.11
N VAL A 328 -18.80 -2.95 6.00
CA VAL A 328 -17.57 -3.54 6.52
C VAL A 328 -17.09 -2.79 7.75
N LYS A 329 -16.82 -3.51 8.84
CA LYS A 329 -16.22 -2.96 10.05
C LYS A 329 -14.83 -2.39 9.71
N ILE A 330 -14.55 -1.17 10.13
CA ILE A 330 -13.22 -0.56 10.02
C ILE A 330 -12.45 -0.81 11.31
N GLN A 331 -11.16 -1.02 11.17
CA GLN A 331 -10.22 -1.19 12.27
C GLN A 331 -9.03 -0.27 12.02
N SER A 332 -8.52 0.30 13.10
CA SER A 332 -7.28 1.07 13.11
C SER A 332 -6.54 0.72 14.39
N ASP A 333 -5.27 0.35 14.26
CA ASP A 333 -4.45 -0.13 15.36
C ASP A 333 -3.46 0.98 15.76
N PRO A 334 -3.73 1.70 16.86
CA PRO A 334 -2.83 2.76 17.30
C PRO A 334 -1.67 2.17 18.12
N PHE A 335 -0.52 2.84 18.05
CA PHE A 335 0.67 2.52 18.82
C PHE A 335 1.33 3.80 19.31
N VAL A 336 1.81 3.74 20.55
CA VAL A 336 2.56 4.83 21.21
C VAL A 336 3.98 4.36 21.38
N GLY A 337 4.94 5.14 20.87
CA GLY A 337 6.34 4.78 20.87
C GLY A 337 7.28 5.96 21.10
N ASP A 338 8.50 5.63 21.50
CA ASP A 338 9.63 6.58 21.60
C ASP A 338 10.28 6.85 20.24
N VAL A 339 10.00 6.01 19.25
CA VAL A 339 10.46 6.15 17.87
C VAL A 339 9.36 5.67 16.91
N TRP A 340 9.52 5.97 15.63
CA TRP A 340 8.66 5.41 14.59
C TRP A 340 9.06 3.93 14.38
N GLU A 341 8.32 3.00 15.00
CA GLU A 341 8.63 1.56 14.92
C GLU A 341 7.84 0.82 13.84
N HIS A 342 6.60 1.25 13.63
CA HIS A 342 5.64 0.58 12.75
C HIS A 342 5.56 1.21 11.40
#